data_AF-A0AAV4G507-F1
#
_entry.id   AF-A0AAV4G507-F1
#
_cell.length_a   1.000
_cell.length_b   1.000
_cell.length_c   1.000
_cell.angle_alpha   90.00
_cell.angle_beta   90.00
_cell.angle_gamma   90.00
#
_symmetry.space_group_name_H-M   'P 1'
#
loop_
_entity.id
_entity.type
_entity.pdbx_description
1 polymer ?
#
loop_
_entity_poly.entity_id
_entity_poly.type
_entity_poly.pdbx_seq_one_letter_code
_entity_poly.pdbx_strand_id
1 'polypeptide(L)' 'MTATYYVQNVLSQVKSAINEQRPKDRLAGRNFDRIQDLAKAMNSELRAIPGEDYRGVFRKRQIRLKRCRESHGEYFEGL' A
#
# COMPACT_ATOMS: atom_id res chain seq x y z
N MET A 1 -17.74 -7.40 8.56
CA MET A 1 -16.47 -6.93 7.95
C MET A 1 -16.03 -5.66 8.67
N THR A 2 -14.91 -5.71 9.38
CA THR A 2 -14.40 -4.57 10.16
C THR A 2 -13.57 -3.63 9.28
N ALA A 3 -13.57 -2.33 9.58
CA ALA A 3 -12.84 -1.29 8.83
C ALA A 3 -11.34 -1.59 8.68
N THR A 4 -10.78 -2.34 9.62
CA THR A 4 -9.42 -2.87 9.62
C THR A 4 -9.10 -3.72 8.38
N TYR A 5 -10.07 -4.52 7.91
CA TYR A 5 -9.88 -5.40 6.75
C TYR A 5 -9.80 -4.63 5.43
N TYR A 6 -10.61 -3.57 5.29
CA TYR A 6 -10.63 -2.74 4.09
C TYR A 6 -9.32 -1.95 3.94
N VAL A 7 -8.85 -1.37 5.05
CA VAL A 7 -7.56 -0.66 5.11
C VAL A 7 -6.40 -1.60 4.79
N GLN A 8 -6.39 -2.83 5.32
CA GLN A 8 -5.36 -3.82 5.01
C GLN A 8 -5.33 -4.20 3.52
N ASN A 9 -6.49 -4.37 2.87
CA ASN A 9 -6.55 -4.75 1.46
C ASN A 9 -6.12 -3.64 0.50
N VAL A 10 -6.56 -2.40 0.74
CA VAL A 10 -6.16 -1.24 -0.09
C VAL A 10 -4.67 -0.94 0.10
N LEU A 11 -4.17 -0.97 1.35
CA LEU A 11 -2.76 -0.70 1.62
C LEU A 11 -1.84 -1.82 1.14
N SER A 12 -2.31 -3.07 1.08
CA SER A 12 -1.57 -4.22 0.55
C SER A 12 -1.15 -4.01 -0.91
N GLN A 13 -2.03 -3.43 -1.73
CA GLN A 13 -1.74 -3.20 -3.16
C GLN A 13 -0.80 -2.01 -3.40
N VAL A 14 -0.69 -1.09 -2.43
CA VAL A 14 0.21 0.08 -2.49
C VAL A 14 1.62 -0.22 -1.96
N LYS A 15 1.81 -1.36 -1.26
CA LYS A 15 3.05 -1.76 -0.55
C LYS A 15 4.33 -1.70 -1.38
N SER A 16 4.29 -1.96 -2.68
CA SER A 16 5.52 -2.11 -3.47
C SER A 16 6.00 -0.83 -4.13
N ALA A 17 5.20 0.25 -4.21
CA ALA A 17 5.45 1.30 -5.20
C ALA A 17 6.11 2.57 -4.70
N ILE A 18 5.83 3.00 -3.48
CA ILE A 18 6.15 4.35 -3.02
C ILE A 18 7.47 4.30 -2.24
N ASN A 19 8.45 5.09 -2.66
CA ASN A 19 9.77 5.18 -2.05
C ASN A 19 9.82 6.11 -0.83
N GLU A 20 8.65 6.53 -0.35
CA GLU A 20 8.46 7.42 0.80
C GLU A 20 7.48 6.79 1.78
N GLN A 21 7.72 7.08 3.06
CA GLN A 21 7.03 6.55 4.24
C GLN A 21 5.52 6.38 4.01
N ARG A 22 5.04 5.14 4.12
CA ARG A 22 3.71 4.73 3.63
C ARG A 22 2.62 5.50 4.38
N PRO A 23 1.45 5.77 3.74
CA PRO A 23 0.27 6.26 4.46
C PRO A 23 -0.03 5.43 5.71
N LYS A 24 0.17 4.11 5.62
CA LYS A 24 0.08 3.20 6.77
C LYS A 24 0.99 3.59 7.94
N ASP A 25 2.25 3.93 7.66
CA ASP A 25 3.24 4.23 8.69
C ASP A 25 2.97 5.61 9.32
N ARG A 26 2.46 6.56 8.54
CA ARG A 26 2.04 7.90 9.01
C ARG A 26 0.74 7.90 9.79
N LEU A 27 -0.13 6.92 9.53
CA LEU A 27 -1.40 6.74 10.22
C LEU A 27 -1.29 5.76 11.41
N ALA A 28 -0.19 5.01 11.51
CA ALA A 28 0.04 4.09 12.62
C ALA A 28 0.15 4.85 13.95
N GLY A 29 -0.49 4.32 15.00
CA GLY A 29 -0.48 4.91 16.34
C GLY A 29 -1.37 6.14 16.51
N ARG A 30 -2.02 6.63 15.44
CA ARG A 30 -3.02 7.71 15.55
C ARG A 30 -4.38 7.12 15.94
N ASN A 31 -5.02 7.74 16.93
CA ASN A 31 -6.39 7.42 17.30
C ASN A 31 -7.37 8.23 16.43
N PHE A 32 -8.46 7.59 16.02
CA PHE A 32 -9.53 8.21 15.25
C PHE A 32 -10.86 7.87 15.92
N ASP A 33 -11.56 8.90 16.39
CA ASP A 33 -12.83 8.72 17.10
C ASP A 33 -13.97 8.34 16.15
N ARG A 34 -13.83 8.69 14.86
CA ARG A 34 -14.82 8.42 13.81
C ARG A 34 -14.18 7.89 12.54
N ILE A 35 -14.93 7.05 11.83
CA ILE A 35 -14.51 6.50 10.51
C ILE A 35 -14.26 7.63 9.51
N GLN A 36 -15.03 8.71 9.57
CA GLN A 36 -14.86 9.88 8.70
C GLN A 36 -13.51 10.56 8.89
N ASP A 37 -12.96 10.56 10.11
CA ASP A 37 -11.67 11.19 10.41
C ASP A 37 -10.52 10.34 9.87
N LEU A 38 -10.63 9.02 10.00
CA LEU A 38 -9.71 8.08 9.35
C LEU A 38 -9.75 8.24 7.82
N ALA A 39 -10.95 8.32 7.23
CA ALA A 39 -11.10 8.46 5.79
C ALA A 39 -10.51 9.78 5.27
N LYS A 40 -10.71 10.88 5.99
CA LYS A 40 -10.08 12.18 5.67
C LYS A 40 -8.57 12.09 5.76
N ALA A 41 -8.03 11.53 6.84
CA ALA A 41 -6.59 11.39 7.02
C ALA A 41 -5.97 10.51 5.92
N MET A 42 -6.60 9.36 5.62
CA MET A 42 -6.17 8.48 4.52
C MET A 42 -6.19 9.19 3.16
N ASN A 43 -7.28 9.90 2.84
CA ASN A 43 -7.38 10.64 1.58
C ASN A 43 -6.33 11.76 1.47
N SER A 44 -6.00 12.41 2.59
CA SER A 44 -4.94 13.41 2.62
C SER A 44 -3.58 12.79 2.28
N GLU A 45 -3.24 11.66 2.89
CA GLU A 45 -1.99 10.95 2.59
C GLU A 45 -1.96 10.44 1.15
N LEU A 46 -3.07 9.91 0.63
CA LEU A 46 -3.14 9.38 -0.73
C LEU A 46 -2.97 10.46 -1.81
N ARG A 47 -3.52 11.66 -1.56
CA ARG A 47 -3.38 12.82 -2.45
C ARG A 47 -1.98 13.43 -2.43
N ALA A 48 -1.22 13.23 -1.36
CA ALA A 48 0.15 13.71 -1.26
C ALA A 48 1.13 12.88 -2.12
N ILE A 49 0.73 11.68 -2.57
CA ILE A 49 1.58 10.81 -3.39
C ILE A 49 1.65 11.34 -4.83
N PRO A 50 2.85 11.59 -5.38
CA PRO A 50 3.02 11.97 -6.77
C PRO A 50 2.40 10.96 -7.75
N GLY A 51 1.77 11.47 -8.82
CA GLY A 51 1.18 10.62 -9.87
C GLY A 51 2.17 9.64 -10.52
N GLU A 52 3.46 9.98 -10.54
CA GLU A 52 4.54 9.13 -11.06
C GLU A 52 4.81 7.89 -10.20
N ASP A 53 4.63 7.97 -8.88
CA ASP A 53 4.80 6.83 -7.98
C ASP A 53 3.72 5.77 -8.23
N TYR A 54 2.49 6.20 -8.57
CA TYR A 54 1.43 5.29 -9.02
C TYR A 54 1.80 4.57 -10.32
N ARG A 55 2.48 5.24 -11.26
CA ARG A 55 2.99 4.59 -12.48
C ARG A 55 4.09 3.57 -12.15
N GLY A 56 4.94 3.87 -11.17
CA GLY A 56 5.94 2.96 -10.64
C GLY A 56 5.35 1.63 -10.14
N VAL A 57 4.11 1.63 -9.63
CA VAL A 57 3.40 0.41 -9.18
C VAL A 57 3.32 -0.62 -10.30
N PHE A 58 2.92 -0.20 -11.51
CA PHE A 58 2.69 -1.12 -12.62
C PHE A 58 3.98 -1.81 -13.06
N ARG A 59 5.08 -1.06 -13.12
CA ARG A 59 6.40 -1.61 -13.45
C ARG A 59 6.84 -2.64 -12.41
N LYS A 60 6.69 -2.32 -11.13
CA LYS A 60 7.03 -3.25 -10.04
C LYS A 60 6.12 -4.49 -10.02
N ARG A 61 4.84 -4.35 -10.37
CA ARG A 61 3.92 -5.48 -10.55
C ARG A 61 4.42 -6.45 -11.62
N GLN A 62 4.87 -5.95 -12.77
CA GLN A 62 5.45 -6.79 -13.82
C GLN A 62 6.70 -7.54 -13.34
N ILE A 63 7.57 -6.87 -12.58
CA ILE A 63 8.76 -7.50 -11.97
C ILE A 63 8.35 -8.60 -10.98
N ARG A 64 7.35 -8.36 -10.11
CA ARG A 64 6.86 -9.37 -9.16
C ARG A 64 6.24 -10.58 -9.86
N LEU A 65 5.53 -10.38 -10.98
CA LEU A 65 5.02 -11.49 -11.79
C LEU A 65 6.13 -12.33 -12.43
N LYS A 66 7.21 -11.68 -12.88
CA LYS A 66 8.40 -12.37 -13.37
C LYS A 66 9.02 -13.22 -12.26
N ARG A 67 9.24 -12.65 -11.08
CA ARG A 67 9.80 -13.36 -9.92
C ARG A 67 8.93 -14.52 -9.47
N CYS A 68 7.60 -14.38 -9.47
CA CYS A 68 6.67 -15.46 -9.16
C CYS A 68 6.86 -16.67 -10.10
N ARG A 69 7.11 -16.42 -11.39
CA ARG A 69 7.41 -17.50 -12.34
C ARG A 69 8.76 -18.15 -12.06
N GLU A 70 9.78 -17.34 -11.75
CA GLU A 70 11.13 -17.80 -11.45
C GLU A 70 11.21 -18.58 -10.14
N SER A 71 10.38 -18.22 -9.15
CA SER A 71 10.27 -18.92 -7.87
C SER A 71 9.31 -20.12 -7.90
N HIS A 72 8.79 -20.50 -9.07
CA HIS A 72 7.79 -21.57 -9.21
C HIS A 72 6.56 -21.39 -8.30
N GLY A 73 6.19 -20.14 -8.02
CA GLY A 73 5.06 -19.79 -7.15
C GLY A 73 5.41 -19.66 -5.67
N GLU A 74 6.66 -19.89 -5.26
CA GLU A 74 7.08 -19.63 -3.88
C GLU A 74 7.18 -18.13 -3.59
N TYR A 75 7.00 -17.76 -2.32
CA TYR A 75 7.20 -16.39 -1.87
C TYR A 75 8.67 -15.96 -2.07
N PHE A 76 8.86 -14.82 -2.74
CA PHE A 76 10.17 -14.27 -3.10
C PHE A 76 10.50 -12.96 -2.36
N GLU A 77 9.71 -12.59 -1.35
CA GLU A 77 9.94 -11.42 -0.50
C GLU A 77 10.55 -11.89 0.83
N GLY A 78 11.87 -11.73 1.00
CA GLY A 78 12.61 -12.19 2.19
C GLY A 78 13.90 -12.97 1.93
N LEU A 79 14.29 -13.14 0.65
CA LEU A 79 15.64 -13.55 0.21
C LEU A 79 16.53 -12.33 0.00
#